data_AF-A0A536A2W3-F1
#
_entry.id   AF-A0A536A2W3-F1
#
_cell.length_a   1.000
_cell.length_b   1.000
_cell.length_c   1.000
_cell.angle_alpha   90.00
_cell.angle_beta   90.00
_cell.angle_gamma   90.00
#
_symmetry.space_group_name_H-M   'P 1'
#
loop_
_entity.id
_entity.type
_entity.pdbx_description
1 polymer ?
#
loop_
_entity_poly.entity_id
_entity_poly.type
_entity_poly.pdbx_seq_one_letter_code
_entity_poly.pdbx_strand_id
1 'polypeptide(L)'
;MPARARYVPAALAALVFAAACGGSATVSDASPTPTAATAATATAAAASDAAWTVTDKSKATIRVREQLVGVSLPSDAVLTATGAKGSFTLNSDGTFASGSKITFDLTTLSSDERDRDNFIKNDTLQVRQFPTAEFVPTKTSGLTVPLAASGTFTFTLTGNMTIKGKTKEVTFDVTAKRD
;
A
#
# COMPACT_ATOMS: atom_id res chain seq x y z
N MET A 1 41.26 -13.14 -33.85
CA MET A 1 41.09 -14.04 -35.01
C MET A 1 40.64 -15.41 -34.51
N PRO A 2 39.85 -16.15 -35.30
CA PRO A 2 38.60 -16.75 -34.83
C PRO A 2 38.58 -18.28 -34.87
N ALA A 3 37.61 -18.89 -34.20
CA ALA A 3 37.15 -20.23 -34.55
C ALA A 3 35.66 -20.17 -34.93
N ARG A 4 35.43 -20.07 -36.24
CA ARG A 4 34.16 -20.37 -36.93
C ARG A 4 34.01 -21.88 -37.00
N ALA A 5 32.77 -22.39 -36.91
CA ALA A 5 32.17 -23.43 -37.76
C ALA A 5 30.95 -24.05 -37.05
N ARG A 6 29.84 -24.43 -37.67
CA ARG A 6 29.33 -24.39 -39.06
C ARG A 6 27.83 -24.77 -38.95
N TYR A 7 26.99 -24.17 -39.80
CA TYR A 7 25.62 -24.63 -40.15
C TYR A 7 25.67 -26.06 -40.76
N VAL A 8 24.61 -26.84 -41.07
CA VAL A 8 23.17 -26.69 -41.44
C VAL A 8 22.55 -28.15 -41.31
N PRO A 9 21.43 -28.58 -41.93
CA PRO A 9 19.99 -28.21 -41.92
C PRO A 9 19.01 -29.39 -41.60
N ALA A 10 17.71 -29.05 -41.51
CA ALA A 10 16.51 -29.72 -42.07
C ALA A 10 16.15 -31.19 -41.75
N ALA A 11 14.87 -31.41 -41.43
CA ALA A 11 13.95 -32.14 -42.32
C ALA A 11 12.48 -31.98 -41.87
N LEU A 12 11.62 -31.66 -42.84
CA LEU A 12 10.17 -31.82 -42.80
C LEU A 12 9.80 -33.31 -42.65
N ALA A 13 8.67 -33.60 -42.00
CA ALA A 13 7.81 -34.70 -42.41
C ALA A 13 6.35 -34.40 -42.05
N ALA A 14 5.57 -34.05 -43.08
CA ALA A 14 4.12 -34.16 -43.08
C ALA A 14 3.74 -35.61 -43.39
N LEU A 15 2.75 -36.16 -42.69
CA LEU A 15 2.11 -37.43 -43.06
C LEU A 15 0.60 -37.28 -42.90
N VAL A 16 -0.05 -37.15 -44.06
CA VAL A 16 -1.48 -37.37 -44.28
C VAL A 16 -1.65 -38.86 -44.60
N PHE A 17 -2.61 -39.53 -43.98
CA PHE A 17 -3.16 -40.80 -44.48
C PHE A 17 -4.68 -40.78 -44.43
N ALA A 18 -5.27 -41.26 -45.52
CA ALA A 18 -6.68 -41.21 -45.85
C ALA A 18 -7.43 -42.50 -45.49
N ALA A 19 -8.70 -42.31 -45.14
CA ALA A 19 -9.91 -43.10 -45.44
C ALA A 19 -9.89 -44.64 -45.59
N ALA A 20 -10.81 -45.32 -44.89
CA ALA A 20 -11.75 -46.29 -45.51
C ALA A 20 -12.93 -46.65 -44.58
N CYS A 21 -14.08 -46.89 -45.20
CA CYS A 21 -15.42 -47.06 -44.64
C CYS A 21 -15.72 -48.44 -44.01
N GLY A 22 -16.78 -48.50 -43.19
CA GLY A 22 -17.57 -49.71 -43.02
C GLY A 22 -18.30 -49.81 -41.68
N GLY A 23 -19.63 -49.67 -41.69
CA GLY A 23 -20.49 -50.08 -40.57
C GLY A 23 -21.72 -49.21 -40.35
N SER A 24 -22.83 -49.54 -41.01
CA SER A 24 -24.16 -49.08 -40.59
C SER A 24 -24.52 -49.71 -39.24
N ALA A 25 -24.75 -48.87 -38.24
CA ALA A 25 -25.56 -49.21 -37.09
C ALA A 25 -26.47 -48.01 -36.80
N THR A 26 -27.75 -48.16 -37.15
CA THR A 26 -28.83 -47.31 -36.67
C THR A 26 -28.98 -47.53 -35.16
N VAL A 27 -28.68 -46.52 -34.35
CA VAL A 27 -29.09 -46.50 -32.94
C VAL A 27 -29.50 -45.08 -32.58
N SER A 28 -30.74 -45.00 -32.12
CA SER A 28 -31.50 -43.91 -31.52
C SER A 28 -30.83 -42.55 -31.35
N ASP A 29 -31.46 -41.58 -32.02
CA ASP A 29 -31.56 -40.19 -31.61
C ASP A 29 -31.98 -40.13 -30.13
N ALA A 30 -31.03 -39.79 -29.26
CA ALA A 30 -31.28 -39.28 -27.93
C ALA A 30 -30.56 -37.94 -27.85
N SER A 31 -31.24 -36.90 -28.33
CA SER A 31 -30.87 -35.51 -28.10
C SER A 31 -30.61 -35.29 -26.61
N PRO A 32 -29.37 -35.01 -26.16
CA PRO A 32 -29.17 -34.56 -24.80
C PRO A 32 -29.74 -33.15 -24.72
N THR A 33 -30.86 -33.00 -24.03
CA THR A 33 -31.34 -31.72 -23.56
C THR A 33 -30.16 -30.98 -22.95
N PRO A 34 -29.77 -29.79 -23.43
CA PRO A 34 -28.70 -29.04 -22.81
C PRO A 34 -29.19 -28.65 -21.42
N THR A 35 -28.70 -29.34 -20.39
CA THR A 35 -28.74 -28.82 -19.03
C THR A 35 -27.96 -27.51 -19.07
N ALA A 36 -28.70 -26.40 -19.03
CA ALA A 36 -28.13 -25.09 -18.85
C ALA A 36 -27.30 -25.14 -17.56
N ALA A 37 -25.98 -25.21 -17.72
CA ALA A 37 -25.08 -24.91 -16.63
C ALA A 37 -25.40 -23.48 -16.23
N THR A 38 -26.03 -23.31 -15.07
CA THR A 38 -26.14 -22.03 -14.40
C THR A 38 -24.71 -21.55 -14.19
N ALA A 39 -24.21 -20.72 -15.11
CA ALA A 39 -23.01 -19.96 -14.90
C ALA A 39 -23.29 -19.14 -13.65
N ALA A 40 -22.66 -19.53 -12.54
CA ALA A 40 -22.61 -18.69 -11.36
C ALA A 40 -22.00 -17.38 -11.84
N THR A 41 -22.84 -16.35 -11.96
CA THR A 41 -22.39 -14.98 -12.09
C THR A 41 -21.58 -14.72 -10.83
N ALA A 42 -20.27 -14.88 -10.92
CA ALA A 42 -19.37 -14.34 -9.92
C ALA A 42 -19.63 -12.85 -9.97
N THR A 43 -20.45 -12.36 -9.04
CA THR A 43 -20.58 -10.94 -8.75
C THR A 43 -19.16 -10.48 -8.47
N ALA A 44 -18.51 -9.87 -9.46
CA ALA A 44 -17.25 -9.20 -9.26
C ALA A 44 -17.53 -8.20 -8.15
N ALA A 45 -17.00 -8.46 -6.96
CA ALA A 45 -17.09 -7.54 -5.84
C ALA A 45 -16.54 -6.23 -6.38
N ALA A 46 -17.40 -5.23 -6.56
CA ALA A 46 -17.01 -3.93 -7.03
C ALA A 46 -15.89 -3.47 -6.09
N ALA A 47 -14.70 -3.32 -6.66
CA ALA A 47 -13.54 -2.90 -5.92
C ALA A 47 -13.89 -1.49 -5.41
N SER A 48 -14.20 -1.42 -4.13
CA SER A 48 -14.75 -0.24 -3.50
C SER A 48 -13.59 0.51 -2.91
N ASP A 49 -13.40 1.74 -3.38
CA ASP A 49 -12.41 2.63 -2.81
C ASP A 49 -12.69 2.78 -1.30
N ALA A 50 -11.68 2.53 -0.49
CA ALA A 50 -11.83 2.60 0.95
C ALA A 50 -11.43 4.01 1.40
N ALA A 51 -12.37 4.76 1.94
CA ALA A 51 -12.18 6.13 2.41
C ALA A 51 -12.13 6.18 3.94
N TRP A 52 -11.13 6.85 4.49
CA TRP A 52 -10.98 7.06 5.93
C TRP A 52 -10.77 8.53 6.24
N THR A 53 -11.36 8.95 7.35
CA THR A 53 -11.17 10.29 7.90
C THR A 53 -10.32 10.19 9.16
N VAL A 54 -9.28 11.02 9.23
CA VAL A 54 -8.41 11.12 10.40
C VAL A 54 -9.13 11.93 11.47
N THR A 55 -9.19 11.38 12.68
CA THR A 55 -9.77 12.06 13.84
C THR A 55 -8.68 12.78 14.65
N ASP A 56 -9.08 13.79 15.40
CA ASP A 56 -8.24 14.58 16.29
C ASP A 56 -7.58 13.77 17.43
N LYS A 57 -8.14 12.58 17.72
CA LYS A 57 -7.57 11.59 18.65
C LYS A 57 -6.26 10.96 18.15
N SER A 58 -5.93 11.14 16.88
CA SER A 58 -4.69 10.62 16.28
C SER A 58 -3.47 11.37 16.81
N LYS A 59 -2.36 10.66 16.98
CA LYS A 59 -1.10 11.20 17.51
C LYS A 59 0.05 10.83 16.60
N ALA A 60 1.03 11.73 16.50
CA ALA A 60 2.34 11.44 15.92
C ALA A 60 3.40 11.55 17.02
N THR A 61 4.31 10.58 17.07
CA THR A 61 5.34 10.52 18.11
C THR A 61 6.71 10.41 17.47
N ILE A 62 7.65 11.21 17.99
CA ILE A 62 9.06 11.17 17.65
C ILE A 62 9.78 10.66 18.90
N ARG A 63 10.62 9.63 18.74
CA ARG A 63 11.42 9.07 19.82
C ARG A 63 12.90 9.15 19.46
N VAL A 64 13.69 9.79 20.29
CA VAL A 64 15.13 9.94 20.10
C VAL A 64 15.85 9.36 21.31
N ARG A 65 16.80 8.46 21.06
CA ARG A 65 17.71 7.93 22.07
C ARG A 65 18.79 8.97 22.35
N GLU A 66 18.92 9.39 23.60
CA GLU A 66 19.85 10.42 24.05
C GLU A 66 20.82 9.86 25.10
N GLN A 67 22.04 10.40 25.11
CA GLN A 67 23.03 10.17 26.17
C GLN A 67 23.36 11.52 26.81
N LEU A 68 23.00 11.67 28.08
CA LEU A 68 23.22 12.91 28.83
C LEU A 68 24.44 12.77 29.74
N VAL A 69 25.24 13.84 29.82
CA VAL A 69 26.38 13.89 30.75
C VAL A 69 25.83 13.82 32.18
N GLY A 70 26.31 12.87 32.97
CA GLY A 70 25.91 12.70 34.38
C GLY A 70 24.62 11.91 34.62
N VAL A 71 23.98 11.36 33.58
CA VAL A 71 22.86 10.42 33.73
C VAL A 71 23.33 9.01 33.40
N SER A 72 23.18 8.10 34.37
CA SER A 72 23.36 6.68 34.16
C SER A 72 22.16 6.13 33.39
N LEU A 73 22.44 5.53 32.22
CA LEU A 73 21.53 4.89 31.26
C LEU A 73 21.15 5.77 30.05
N PRO A 74 20.92 5.14 28.87
CA PRO A 74 20.35 5.82 27.73
C PRO A 74 18.95 6.35 28.07
N SER A 75 18.71 7.64 27.84
CA SER A 75 17.40 8.27 27.96
C SER A 75 16.67 8.26 26.61
N ASP A 76 15.34 8.25 26.60
CA ASP A 76 14.56 8.45 25.38
C ASP A 76 13.75 9.75 25.50
N ALA A 77 14.05 10.71 24.63
CA ALA A 77 13.19 11.86 24.44
C ALA A 77 12.00 11.46 23.58
N VAL A 78 10.79 11.68 24.09
CA VAL A 78 9.53 11.38 23.38
C VAL A 78 8.76 12.67 23.16
N LEU A 79 8.64 13.10 21.92
CA LEU A 79 7.85 14.26 21.51
C LEU A 79 6.58 13.79 20.82
N THR A 80 5.44 14.32 21.23
CA THR A 80 4.13 13.95 20.67
C THR A 80 3.41 15.16 20.12
N ALA A 81 2.90 15.06 18.89
CA ALA A 81 1.94 15.99 18.30
C ALA A 81 0.55 15.35 18.27
N THR A 82 -0.49 16.16 18.47
CA THR A 82 -1.89 15.74 18.48
C THR A 82 -2.70 16.58 17.49
N GLY A 83 -4.01 16.32 17.38
CA GLY A 83 -4.89 17.14 16.53
C GLY A 83 -4.67 16.90 15.04
N ALA A 84 -4.36 15.66 14.65
CA ALA A 84 -4.24 15.31 13.25
C ALA A 84 -5.57 15.53 12.51
N LYS A 85 -5.48 15.92 11.24
CA LYS A 85 -6.63 16.14 10.37
C LYS A 85 -6.35 15.57 8.98
N GLY A 86 -7.41 15.27 8.25
CA GLY A 86 -7.34 14.89 6.85
C GLY A 86 -8.07 13.59 6.56
N SER A 87 -7.81 13.04 5.38
CA SER A 87 -8.44 11.83 4.90
C SER A 87 -7.52 11.13 3.90
N PHE A 88 -7.78 9.86 3.67
CA PHE A 88 -7.13 9.11 2.60
C PHE A 88 -8.14 8.15 1.98
N THR A 89 -8.04 8.00 0.67
CA THR A 89 -8.85 7.07 -0.11
C THR A 89 -7.91 6.11 -0.81
N LEU A 90 -7.99 4.83 -0.47
CA LEU A 90 -7.24 3.76 -1.11
C LEU A 90 -8.01 3.28 -2.34
N ASN A 91 -7.37 3.41 -3.49
CA ASN A 91 -7.87 2.90 -4.75
C ASN A 91 -7.70 1.38 -4.81
N SER A 92 -8.46 0.77 -5.70
CA SER A 92 -8.46 -0.68 -5.92
C SER A 92 -7.12 -1.27 -6.41
N ASP A 93 -6.20 -0.44 -6.90
CA ASP A 93 -4.86 -0.80 -7.36
C ASP A 93 -3.77 -0.63 -6.27
N GLY A 94 -4.15 -0.24 -5.05
CA GLY A 94 -3.21 -0.02 -3.94
C GLY A 94 -2.57 1.38 -3.91
N THR A 95 -2.94 2.27 -4.84
CA THR A 95 -2.58 3.69 -4.85
C THR A 95 -3.59 4.54 -4.06
N PHE A 96 -3.31 5.82 -3.90
CA PHE A 96 -4.19 6.75 -3.18
C PHE A 96 -4.82 7.79 -4.10
N ALA A 97 -6.08 8.11 -3.87
CA ALA A 97 -6.76 9.17 -4.60
C ALA A 97 -6.10 10.53 -4.35
N SER A 98 -6.15 11.40 -5.37
CA SER A 98 -5.69 12.78 -5.26
C SER A 98 -6.38 13.49 -4.09
N GLY A 99 -5.60 14.18 -3.25
CA GLY A 99 -6.11 14.87 -2.06
C GLY A 99 -6.03 14.05 -0.78
N SER A 100 -5.66 12.76 -0.85
CA SER A 100 -5.31 11.97 0.34
C SER A 100 -4.14 12.64 1.07
N LYS A 101 -4.36 13.11 2.29
CA LYS A 101 -3.37 13.84 3.08
C LYS A 101 -3.71 13.77 4.56
N ILE A 102 -2.67 13.68 5.39
CA ILE A 102 -2.74 13.87 6.84
C ILE A 102 -1.92 15.10 7.20
N THR A 103 -2.46 15.97 8.04
CA THR A 103 -1.77 17.15 8.56
C THR A 103 -1.75 17.11 10.08
N PHE A 104 -0.59 17.40 10.67
CA PHE A 104 -0.42 17.58 12.10
C PHE A 104 -0.12 19.04 12.43
N ASP A 105 -0.74 19.53 13.50
CA ASP A 105 -0.45 20.85 14.06
C ASP A 105 0.78 20.77 14.97
N LEU A 106 1.90 21.34 14.53
CA LEU A 106 3.17 21.32 15.26
C LEU A 106 3.17 22.26 16.48
N THR A 107 2.18 23.15 16.61
CA THR A 107 2.02 23.96 17.83
C THR A 107 1.68 23.09 19.05
N THR A 108 1.05 21.93 18.81
CA THR A 108 0.67 20.95 19.84
C THR A 108 1.82 20.07 20.32
N LEU A 109 2.97 20.12 19.64
CA LEU A 109 4.13 19.27 19.94
C LEU A 109 4.55 19.43 21.41
N SER A 110 4.67 18.33 22.15
CA SER A 110 5.11 18.40 23.54
C SER A 110 5.83 17.15 24.01
N SER A 111 6.69 17.30 25.00
CA SER A 111 7.39 16.24 25.72
C SER A 111 7.39 16.50 27.22
N ASP A 112 8.17 15.73 27.97
CA ASP A 112 8.39 15.91 29.41
C ASP A 112 9.32 17.08 29.77
N GLU A 113 9.98 17.72 28.78
CA GLU A 113 10.90 18.85 29.00
C GLU A 113 10.48 20.07 28.17
N ARG A 114 10.10 21.16 28.87
CA ARG A 114 9.54 22.37 28.26
C ARG A 114 10.58 23.17 27.49
N ASP A 115 11.83 23.20 27.96
CA ASP A 115 12.88 23.95 27.28
C ASP A 115 13.25 23.32 25.94
N ARG A 116 13.22 21.98 25.88
CA ARG A 116 13.38 21.22 24.63
C ARG A 116 12.22 21.50 23.67
N ASP A 117 10.98 21.48 24.15
CA ASP A 117 9.81 21.77 23.32
C ASP A 117 9.91 23.17 22.71
N ASN A 118 10.32 24.16 23.50
CA ASN A 118 10.51 25.54 23.04
C ASN A 118 11.61 25.65 21.98
N PHE A 119 12.78 25.04 22.22
CA PHE A 119 13.89 25.03 21.26
C PHE A 119 13.50 24.35 19.93
N ILE A 120 12.81 23.21 20.02
CA ILE A 120 12.39 22.48 18.82
C ILE A 120 11.34 23.27 18.03
N LYS A 121 10.36 23.88 18.71
CA LYS A 121 9.33 24.70 18.04
C LYS A 121 9.92 25.96 17.41
N ASN A 122 10.79 26.68 18.11
CA ASN A 122 11.25 28.01 17.70
C ASN A 122 12.45 27.94 16.76
N ASP A 123 13.50 27.20 17.13
CA ASP A 123 14.79 27.22 16.44
C ASP A 123 14.88 26.11 15.39
N THR A 124 14.38 24.92 15.71
CA THR A 124 14.50 23.76 14.82
C THR A 124 13.44 23.76 13.73
N LEU A 125 12.16 23.72 14.11
CA LEU A 125 11.03 23.59 13.19
C LEU A 125 10.47 24.93 12.71
N GLN A 126 10.75 26.03 13.43
CA GLN A 126 10.24 27.36 13.13
C GLN A 126 8.71 27.37 12.97
N VAL A 127 7.99 26.80 13.96
CA VAL A 127 6.54 26.53 13.93
C VAL A 127 5.71 27.79 13.67
N ARG A 128 6.18 28.98 14.05
CA ARG A 128 5.50 30.24 13.71
C ARG A 128 5.39 30.49 12.20
N GLN A 129 6.34 30.00 11.40
CA GLN A 129 6.34 30.11 9.94
C GLN A 129 5.82 28.82 9.28
N PHE A 130 6.10 27.66 9.89
CA PHE A 130 5.70 26.34 9.40
C PHE A 130 4.89 25.61 10.48
N PRO A 131 3.62 26.01 10.70
CA PRO A 131 2.83 25.47 11.81
C PRO A 131 2.39 24.02 11.60
N THR A 132 2.47 23.52 10.37
CA THR A 132 1.95 22.20 10.00
C THR A 132 3.05 21.29 9.47
N ALA A 133 2.95 20.01 9.82
CA ALA A 133 3.61 18.92 9.12
C ALA A 133 2.56 18.19 8.27
N GLU A 134 2.95 17.77 7.07
CA GLU A 134 2.05 17.11 6.13
C GLU A 134 2.60 15.75 5.71
N PHE A 135 1.72 14.77 5.56
CA PHE A 135 2.02 13.47 4.98
C PHE A 135 1.03 13.16 3.87
N VAL A 136 1.55 12.88 2.67
CA VAL A 136 0.77 12.50 1.49
C VAL A 136 1.14 11.06 1.11
N PRO A 137 0.25 10.07 1.31
CA PRO A 137 0.52 8.70 0.95
C PRO A 137 0.60 8.53 -0.57
N THR A 138 1.52 7.70 -1.06
CA THR A 138 1.73 7.47 -2.49
C THR A 138 1.37 6.05 -2.90
N LYS A 139 1.82 5.05 -2.13
CA LYS A 139 1.57 3.63 -2.42
C LYS A 139 1.60 2.76 -1.18
N THR A 140 0.91 1.64 -1.26
CA THR A 140 1.05 0.52 -0.31
C THR A 140 1.84 -0.63 -0.94
N SER A 141 2.51 -1.42 -0.11
CA SER A 141 3.18 -2.66 -0.52
C SER A 141 2.87 -3.76 0.49
N GLY A 142 2.57 -4.97 -0.01
CA GLY A 142 2.15 -6.10 0.83
C GLY A 142 0.69 -6.05 1.30
N LEU A 143 -0.08 -5.03 0.90
CA LEU A 143 -1.51 -4.95 1.18
C LEU A 143 -2.31 -5.67 0.09
N THR A 144 -3.09 -6.68 0.46
CA THR A 144 -4.00 -7.37 -0.46
C THR A 144 -5.21 -6.48 -0.74
N VAL A 145 -5.40 -6.15 -2.02
CA VAL A 145 -6.55 -5.39 -2.53
C VAL A 145 -7.42 -6.27 -3.45
N PRO A 146 -8.76 -6.09 -3.49
CA PRO A 146 -9.54 -5.15 -2.68
C PRO A 146 -9.55 -5.52 -1.19
N LEU A 147 -9.57 -4.51 -0.33
CA LEU A 147 -9.45 -4.69 1.12
C LEU A 147 -10.69 -5.43 1.66
N ALA A 148 -10.47 -6.46 2.48
CA ALA A 148 -11.56 -7.18 3.13
C ALA A 148 -12.42 -6.25 4.01
N ALA A 149 -13.69 -6.61 4.20
CA ALA A 149 -14.67 -5.80 4.94
C ALA A 149 -14.34 -5.66 6.44
N SER A 150 -13.58 -6.60 7.00
CA SER A 150 -13.06 -6.56 8.37
C SER A 150 -11.74 -7.33 8.46
N GLY A 151 -11.00 -7.14 9.56
CA GLY A 151 -9.76 -7.85 9.83
C GLY A 151 -8.61 -6.95 10.25
N THR A 152 -7.44 -7.56 10.41
CA THR A 152 -6.17 -6.87 10.68
C THR A 152 -5.24 -7.07 9.50
N PHE A 153 -4.60 -5.98 9.09
CA PHE A 153 -3.74 -5.93 7.91
C PHE A 153 -2.38 -5.35 8.31
N THR A 154 -1.31 -6.00 7.89
CA THR A 154 0.06 -5.51 8.05
C THR A 154 0.63 -5.23 6.67
N PHE A 155 1.11 -4.02 6.44
CA PHE A 155 1.63 -3.61 5.13
C PHE A 155 2.62 -2.47 5.29
N THR A 156 3.35 -2.18 4.22
CA THR A 156 4.24 -1.03 4.16
C THR A 156 3.55 0.13 3.43
N LEU A 157 3.59 1.32 4.02
CA LEU A 157 3.03 2.55 3.46
C LEU A 157 4.16 3.53 3.10
N THR A 158 4.28 3.84 1.82
CA THR A 158 5.19 4.88 1.35
C THR A 158 4.41 6.17 1.10
N GLY A 159 5.04 7.31 1.43
CA GLY A 159 4.46 8.62 1.16
C GLY A 159 5.47 9.74 1.30
N ASN A 160 5.05 10.94 0.89
CA ASN A 160 5.84 12.15 0.99
C ASN A 160 5.53 12.86 2.30
N MET A 161 6.54 13.04 3.14
CA MET A 161 6.45 13.82 4.37
C MET A 161 7.09 15.20 4.18
N THR A 162 6.33 16.25 4.46
CA THR A 162 6.78 17.64 4.40
C THR A 162 6.85 18.21 5.81
N ILE A 163 8.04 18.60 6.23
CA ILE A 163 8.30 19.25 7.52
C ILE A 163 9.19 20.48 7.25
N LYS A 164 8.82 21.64 7.80
CA LYS A 164 9.56 22.90 7.61
C LYS A 164 9.79 23.22 6.13
N GLY A 165 8.75 23.06 5.31
CA GLY A 165 8.79 23.28 3.86
C GLY A 165 9.68 22.32 3.07
N LYS A 166 10.28 21.30 3.70
CA LYS A 166 11.11 20.29 3.03
C LYS A 166 10.37 18.97 2.93
N THR A 167 10.26 18.46 1.71
CA THR A 167 9.62 17.18 1.41
C THR A 167 10.65 16.07 1.27
N LYS A 168 10.37 14.92 1.89
CA LYS A 168 11.14 13.68 1.76
C LYS A 168 10.17 12.51 1.63
N GLU A 169 10.53 11.54 0.80
CA GLU A 169 9.83 10.25 0.79
C GLU A 169 10.19 9.48 2.06
N VAL A 170 9.17 8.91 2.70
CA VAL A 170 9.29 8.09 3.91
C VAL A 170 8.43 6.85 3.78
N THR A 171 8.81 5.83 4.53
CA THR A 171 8.14 4.53 4.53
C THR A 171 7.82 4.13 5.97
N PHE A 172 6.59 3.68 6.19
CA PHE A 172 6.09 3.23 7.49
C PHE A 172 5.64 1.78 7.42
N ASP A 173 5.94 1.01 8.46
CA ASP A 173 5.29 -0.27 8.70
C ASP A 173 3.96 -0.02 9.41
N VAL A 174 2.86 -0.47 8.79
CA VAL A 174 1.51 -0.17 9.22
C VAL A 174 0.82 -1.44 9.68
N THR A 175 0.18 -1.36 10.85
CA THR A 175 -0.85 -2.30 11.29
C THR A 175 -2.18 -1.57 11.29
N ALA A 176 -3.12 -2.03 10.47
CA ALA A 176 -4.47 -1.48 10.37
C ALA A 176 -5.50 -2.51 10.83
N LYS A 177 -6.52 -2.05 11.55
CA LYS A 177 -7.68 -2.86 11.94
C LYS A 177 -8.95 -2.25 11.36
N ARG A 178 -9.77 -3.08 10.74
CA ARG A 178 -11.12 -2.74 10.27
C ARG A 178 -12.11 -3.64 11.00
N ASP A 179 -13.04 -3.02 11.73
CA ASP A 179 -14.10 -3.71 12.46
C ASP A 179 -15.33 -3.95 11.56
#